data_AF-A0A8T1FWP3-F1
#
_entry.id   AF-A0A8T1FWP3-F1
#
_cell.length_a   1.000
_cell.length_b   1.000
_cell.length_c   1.000
_cell.angle_alpha   90.00
_cell.angle_beta   90.00
_cell.angle_gamma   90.00
#
_symmetry.space_group_name_H-M   'P 1'
#
loop_
_entity.id
_entity.type
_entity.pdbx_description
1 polymer ?
#
loop_
_entity_poly.entity_id
_entity_poly.type
_entity_poly.pdbx_seq_one_letter_code
_entity_poly.pdbx_strand_id
1 'polypeptide(L)' 'MVAQKMYRLQGELHRTRLRTKGDVRSHLYTLFDIKDELEDLKAPVNNLQMVDLMLRSLPTVSLLQRTQEKGVI' A
#
# COMPACT_ATOMS: atom_id res chain seq x y z
N MET A 1 -2.87 -0.72 -26.34
CA MET A 1 -3.21 0.17 -25.22
C MET A 1 -3.41 -0.56 -23.88
N VAL A 2 -4.08 -1.72 -23.85
CA VAL A 2 -4.33 -2.52 -22.62
C VAL A 2 -3.05 -2.89 -21.86
N ALA A 3 -2.03 -3.42 -22.54
CA ALA A 3 -0.76 -3.80 -21.92
C ALA A 3 -0.03 -2.62 -21.25
N GLN A 4 -0.14 -1.41 -21.81
CA GLN A 4 0.46 -0.21 -21.24
C GLN A 4 -0.29 0.24 -19.97
N LYS A 5 -1.63 0.12 -19.96
CA LYS A 5 -2.45 0.39 -18.77
C LYS A 5 -2.12 -0.60 -17.64
N MET A 6 -2.06 -1.89 -17.95
CA MET A 6 -1.66 -2.93 -17.00
C MET A 6 -0.29 -2.65 -16.38
N TYR A 7 0.70 -2.33 -17.21
CA TYR A 7 2.06 -2.04 -16.74
C TYR A 7 2.09 -0.82 -15.79
N ARG A 8 1.31 0.22 -16.09
CA ARG A 8 1.17 1.40 -15.21
C ARG A 8 0.53 1.03 -13.88
N LEU A 9 -0.59 0.32 -13.90
CA LEU A 9 -1.31 -0.10 -12.69
C LEU A 9 -0.47 -1.03 -11.81
N GLN A 10 0.27 -1.98 -12.40
CA GLN A 10 1.21 -2.80 -11.64
C GLN A 10 2.33 -1.95 -11.00
N GLY A 11 2.83 -0.95 -11.71
CA GLY A 11 3.82 -0.01 -11.18
C GLY A 11 3.27 0.85 -10.04
N GLU A 12 2.04 1.34 -10.17
CA GLU A 12 1.34 2.12 -9.14
C GLU A 12 1.10 1.28 -7.89
N LEU A 13 0.66 0.02 -8.05
CA LEU A 13 0.45 -0.89 -6.93
C LEU A 13 1.72 -1.09 -6.08
N HIS A 14 2.90 -1.16 -6.72
CA HIS A 14 4.18 -1.32 -6.01
C HIS A 14 4.74 -0.03 -5.41
N ARG A 15 4.35 1.13 -5.96
CA ARG A 15 4.89 2.45 -5.57
C ARG A 15 4.01 3.19 -4.57
N THR A 16 2.73 2.82 -4.49
CA THR A 16 1.77 3.45 -3.58
C THR A 16 2.16 3.14 -2.15
N ARG A 17 2.63 4.18 -1.43
CA ARG A 17 3.04 4.10 -0.03
C ARG A 17 2.25 5.10 0.80
N LEU A 18 1.81 4.64 1.96
CA LEU A 18 1.11 5.48 2.93
C LEU A 18 2.10 6.45 3.55
N ARG A 19 1.78 7.75 3.46
CA ARG A 19 2.54 8.79 4.16
C ARG A 19 2.34 8.64 5.67
N THR A 20 3.34 9.02 6.47
CA THR A 20 3.39 8.84 7.94
C THR A 20 2.17 9.38 8.72
N LYS A 21 1.37 10.29 8.14
CA LYS A 21 0.14 10.85 8.73
C LYS A 21 -1.14 10.56 7.92
N GLY A 22 -1.07 9.67 6.93
CA GLY A 22 -2.22 9.37 6.07
C GLY A 22 -3.22 8.42 6.73
N ASP A 23 -4.48 8.48 6.31
CA ASP A 23 -5.49 7.52 6.72
C ASP A 23 -5.22 6.14 6.12
N VAL A 24 -5.01 5.15 7.00
CA VAL A 24 -4.74 3.76 6.61
C VAL A 24 -5.90 3.19 5.82
N ARG A 25 -7.15 3.48 6.22
CA ARG A 25 -8.33 2.87 5.59
C ARG A 25 -8.46 3.34 4.14
N SER A 26 -8.43 4.65 3.90
CA SER A 26 -8.48 5.23 2.56
C SER A 26 -7.34 4.72 1.68
N HIS A 27 -6.14 4.59 2.24
CA HIS A 27 -4.98 4.04 1.52
C HIS A 27 -5.17 2.59 1.08
N LEU A 28 -5.70 1.73 1.97
CA LEU A 28 -6.00 0.34 1.62
C LEU A 28 -7.09 0.25 0.54
N TYR A 29 -8.10 1.13 0.58
CA TYR A 29 -9.11 1.21 -0.48
C TYR A 29 -8.51 1.56 -1.84
N THR A 30 -7.62 2.54 -1.91
CA THR A 30 -6.93 2.87 -3.17
C THR A 30 -6.15 1.68 -3.74
N LEU A 31 -5.53 0.85 -2.89
CA LEU A 31 -4.86 -0.36 -3.36
C LEU A 31 -5.87 -1.37 -3.93
N PHE A 32 -7.02 -1.55 -3.29
CA PHE A 32 -8.10 -2.40 -3.80
C PHE A 32 -8.65 -1.91 -5.14
N ASP A 33 -8.84 -0.60 -5.31
CA ASP A 33 -9.29 -0.03 -6.59
C ASP A 33 -8.32 -0.39 -7.73
N ILE A 34 -7.01 -0.31 -7.48
CA ILE A 34 -5.98 -0.73 -8.46
C ILE A 34 -6.05 -2.24 -8.74
N LYS A 35 -6.27 -3.06 -7.71
CA LYS A 35 -6.42 -4.52 -7.87
C LYS A 35 -7.62 -4.84 -8.77
N ASP A 36 -8.75 -4.18 -8.55
CA ASP A 36 -9.99 -4.46 -9.28
C ASP A 36 -9.88 -3.97 -10.73
N GLU A 37 -9.22 -2.83 -10.97
CA GLU A 37 -8.89 -2.40 -12.34
C GLU A 37 -7.95 -3.38 -13.07
N LEU A 38 -7.01 -4.02 -12.36
CA LEU A 38 -6.15 -5.06 -12.94
C LEU A 38 -6.93 -6.34 -13.26
N GLU A 39 -7.92 -6.68 -12.43
CA GLU A 39 -8.81 -7.82 -12.65
C GLU A 39 -9.70 -7.64 -13.89
N ASP A 40 -10.26 -6.44 -14.08
CA ASP A 40 -11.01 -6.06 -15.28
C ASP A 40 -10.17 -6.19 -16.56
N LEU A 41 -8.87 -5.89 -16.46
CA LEU A 41 -7.92 -6.04 -17.56
C LEU A 41 -7.49 -7.49 -17.80
N LYS A 42 -7.97 -8.49 -17.02
CA LYS A 42 -7.53 -9.90 -17.06
C LYS A 42 -6.08 -10.12 -16.59
N ALA A 43 -5.60 -9.27 -15.69
CA ALA A 43 -4.30 -9.39 -15.03
C ALA A 43 -4.47 -9.51 -13.50
N PRO A 44 -5.13 -10.56 -12.98
CA PRO A 44 -5.48 -10.65 -11.57
C PRO A 44 -4.23 -10.69 -10.66
N VAL A 45 -4.32 -10.00 -9.53
CA VAL A 45 -3.31 -10.05 -8.47
C VAL A 45 -3.74 -11.08 -7.42
N ASN A 46 -2.84 -11.97 -7.03
CA ASN A 46 -3.14 -12.97 -6.00
C ASN A 46 -3.41 -12.28 -4.65
N ASN A 47 -4.40 -12.75 -3.90
CA ASN A 47 -4.71 -12.27 -2.55
C ASN A 47 -3.50 -12.27 -1.62
N LEU A 48 -2.63 -13.28 -1.68
CA LEU A 48 -1.41 -13.32 -0.85
C LEU A 48 -0.41 -12.22 -1.25
N GLN A 49 -0.26 -11.97 -2.55
CA GLN A 49 0.56 -10.86 -3.06
C GLN A 49 -0.05 -9.51 -2.64
N MET A 50 -1.38 -9.41 -2.65
CA MET A 50 -2.09 -8.21 -2.23
C MET A 50 -1.80 -7.87 -0.76
N VAL A 51 -1.86 -8.87 0.12
CA VAL A 51 -1.56 -8.70 1.55
C VAL A 51 -0.11 -8.27 1.75
N ASP A 52 0.86 -8.91 1.08
CA ASP A 52 2.28 -8.50 1.17
C ASP A 52 2.48 -7.05 0.69
N LEU A 53 1.86 -6.66 -0.41
CA LEU A 53 1.93 -5.29 -0.94
C LEU A 53 1.30 -4.27 0.00
N MET A 54 0.13 -4.58 0.59
CA MET A 54 -0.50 -3.74 1.59
C MET A 54 0.41 -3.53 2.79
N LEU A 55 0.97 -4.59 3.36
CA LEU A 55 1.87 -4.50 4.51
C LEU A 55 3.12 -3.67 4.20
N ARG A 56 3.71 -3.85 3.01
CA ARG A 56 4.88 -3.06 2.56
C ARG A 56 4.56 -1.60 2.26
N SER A 57 3.31 -1.30 1.94
CA SER A 57 2.87 0.06 1.65
C SER A 57 2.67 0.92 2.90
N LEU A 58 2.46 0.30 4.07
CA LEU A 58 2.28 1.02 5.32
C LEU A 58 3.62 1.61 5.81
N PRO A 59 3.59 2.75 6.52
CA PRO A 59 4.79 3.27 7.12
C PRO A 59 5.34 2.22 8.10
N THR A 60 6.64 1.95 8.00
CA THR A 60 7.31 1.12 9.00
C THR A 60 7.23 1.88 10.31
N VAL A 61 6.37 1.41 11.22
CA VAL A 61 6.38 1.89 12.61
C VAL A 61 7.68 1.37 13.19
N SER A 62 8.75 2.17 13.12
CA SER A 62 9.89 1.92 13.98
C SER A 62 9.34 2.00 15.41
N LEU A 63 9.49 0.91 16.16
CA LEU A 63 9.15 0.80 17.59
C LEU A 63 9.94 1.78 18.50
N LEU A 64 10.49 2.86 17.95
CA LEU A 64 11.40 3.83 18.57
C LEU A 64 10.75 5.21 18.79
N GLN A 65 9.44 5.26 19.05
CA GLN A 65 8.80 6.47 19.59
C GLN A 65 8.28 6.30 21.03
N ARG A 66 8.53 5.15 21.69
CA ARG A 66 8.14 4.90 23.09
C ARG A 66 9.29 5.07 24.10
N THR A 67 10.24 5.97 23.84
CA THR A 67 11.35 6.22 24.79
C THR A 67 11.81 7.68 24.82
N GLN A 68 10.90 8.65 24.72
CA GLN A 68 11.19 10.07 24.97
C GLN A 68 10.07 10.80 25.74
N GLU A 69 9.35 10.10 26.61
CA GLU A 69 8.37 10.75 27.52
C GLU A 69 8.39 10.14 28.93
N LYS A 70 9.53 9.74 29.48
CA LYS A 70 9.68 9.52 30.93
C LYS A 70 11.12 9.81 31.36
N GLY A 71 11.34 11.00 31.94
CA GLY A 71 12.63 11.30 32.59
C GLY A 71 12.93 12.79 32.77
N VAL A 72 12.02 13.58 33.34
CA VAL A 72 12.37 14.79 34.08
C VAL A 72 11.51 14.83 35.34
N ILE A 73 12.06 14.31 36.43
CA ILE A 73 11.78 14.74 37.81
C ILE A 73 13.15 14.96 38.44
#